data_AF-A0A0S8DZW7-F1
#
_entry.id   AF-A0A0S8DZW7-F1
#
_cell.length_a   1.000
_cell.length_b   1.000
_cell.length_c   1.000
_cell.angle_alpha   90.00
_cell.angle_beta   90.00
_cell.angle_gamma   90.00
#
_symmetry.space_group_name_H-M   'P 1'
#
loop_
_entity.id
_entity.type
_entity.pdbx_description
1 polymer ?
#
loop_
_entity_poly.entity_id
_entity_poly.type
_entity_poly.pdbx_seq_one_letter_code
_entity_poly.pdbx_strand_id
1 'polypeptide(L)'
;MIFSNLTKRERNLFYLTVILIFIWFAQRFVFKPIIFKWNELDERIAVNSLKLEKNKRMIDRKERIKQEYDRYASSVKMTGTDEEEMAKFLTEIESLASSSSVRIVDIKPRPIKKVEFYKKYIVELDAEGEIKQVSKFI
;
A
#
# COMPACT_ATOMS: atom_id res chain seq x y z
N MET A 1 -31.69 52.04 25.84
CA MET A 1 -32.34 53.37 25.84
C MET A 1 -32.02 54.14 24.55
N ILE A 2 -32.52 53.70 23.38
CA ILE A 2 -32.38 54.45 22.10
C ILE A 2 -33.72 54.50 21.31
N PHE A 3 -34.76 53.76 21.75
CA PHE A 3 -35.97 53.52 20.95
C PHE A 3 -37.16 54.44 21.24
N SER A 4 -37.06 55.39 22.18
CA SER A 4 -38.23 56.18 22.61
C SER A 4 -38.51 57.45 21.80
N ASN A 5 -37.58 57.95 20.99
CA ASN A 5 -37.71 59.26 20.32
C ASN A 5 -37.71 59.20 18.77
N LEU A 6 -38.00 58.04 18.17
CA LEU A 6 -37.98 57.89 16.70
C LEU A 6 -39.39 57.91 16.10
N THR A 7 -39.59 58.73 15.09
CA THR A 7 -40.84 58.81 14.32
C THR A 7 -41.09 57.49 13.60
N LYS A 8 -42.36 57.08 13.37
CA LYS A 8 -42.71 55.78 12.73
C LYS A 8 -41.94 55.49 11.43
N ARG A 9 -41.57 56.54 10.67
CA ARG A 9 -40.78 56.45 9.43
C ARG A 9 -39.30 56.13 9.68
N GLU A 10 -38.69 56.78 10.67
CA GLU A 10 -37.28 56.58 11.03
C GLU A 10 -37.05 55.18 11.62
N ARG A 11 -38.03 54.68 12.37
CA ARG A 11 -38.00 53.32 12.90
C ARG A 11 -38.02 52.26 11.79
N ASN A 12 -38.81 52.45 10.73
CA ASN A 12 -38.80 51.54 9.58
C ASN A 12 -37.47 51.57 8.82
N LEU A 13 -36.90 52.76 8.62
CA LEU A 13 -35.58 52.93 8.00
C LEU A 13 -34.48 52.26 8.80
N PHE A 14 -34.50 52.39 10.13
CA PHE A 14 -33.56 51.72 11.02
C PHE A 14 -33.64 50.20 10.91
N TYR A 15 -34.83 49.61 10.97
CA TYR A 15 -34.98 48.15 10.80
C TYR A 15 -34.49 47.68 9.44
N LEU A 16 -34.72 48.45 8.38
CA LEU A 16 -34.27 48.12 7.02
C LEU A 16 -32.73 48.12 6.94
N THR A 17 -32.07 49.11 7.54
CA THR A 17 -30.60 49.15 7.61
C THR A 17 -30.01 48.01 8.44
N VAL A 18 -30.63 47.67 9.58
CA VAL A 18 -30.19 46.55 10.43
C VAL A 18 -30.32 45.22 9.69
N ILE A 19 -31.41 45.01 8.96
CA ILE A 19 -31.62 43.80 8.14
C ILE A 19 -30.56 43.69 7.05
N LEU A 20 -30.24 44.79 6.35
CA LEU A 20 -29.20 44.79 5.32
C LEU A 20 -27.82 44.44 5.89
N ILE A 21 -27.48 44.99 7.06
CA ILE A 21 -26.22 44.66 7.76
C ILE A 21 -26.21 43.17 8.15
N PHE A 22 -27.31 42.64 8.69
CA PHE A 22 -27.42 41.23 9.04
C PHE A 22 -27.28 40.31 7.83
N ILE A 23 -27.88 40.66 6.68
CA ILE A 23 -27.75 39.89 5.44
C ILE A 23 -26.30 39.88 4.97
N TRP A 24 -25.62 41.02 5.00
CA TRP A 24 -24.22 41.14 4.62
C TRP A 24 -23.30 40.31 5.53
N PHE A 25 -23.53 40.35 6.85
CA PHE A 25 -22.83 39.52 7.81
C PHE A 25 -23.10 38.03 7.61
N ALA A 26 -24.35 37.63 7.39
CA ALA A 26 -24.73 36.25 7.15
C ALA A 26 -24.05 35.69 5.90
N GLN A 27 -24.00 36.47 4.80
CA GLN A 27 -23.25 36.08 3.60
C GLN A 27 -21.77 35.84 3.87
N ARG A 28 -21.13 36.71 4.64
CA ARG A 28 -19.69 36.61 4.94
C ARG A 28 -19.37 35.46 5.90
N PHE A 29 -20.17 35.30 6.96
CA PHE A 29 -19.88 34.38 8.06
C PHE A 29 -20.54 33.01 7.95
N VAL A 30 -21.62 32.85 7.19
CA VAL A 30 -22.36 31.57 7.11
C VAL A 30 -22.07 30.87 5.79
N PHE A 31 -22.25 31.56 4.66
CA PHE A 31 -22.15 30.90 3.35
C PHE A 31 -20.70 30.50 2.98
N LYS A 32 -19.72 31.38 3.24
CA LYS A 32 -18.31 31.07 2.94
C LYS A 32 -17.76 29.84 3.68
N PRO A 33 -17.85 29.72 5.01
CA PRO A 33 -17.31 28.56 5.70
C PRO A 33 -18.06 27.27 5.36
N ILE A 34 -19.37 27.36 5.08
CA ILE A 34 -20.15 26.20 4.64
C ILE A 34 -19.57 25.69 3.31
N ILE A 35 -19.48 26.54 2.28
CA ILE A 35 -18.94 26.13 0.96
C ILE A 35 -17.53 25.56 1.06
N PHE A 36 -16.67 26.17 1.88
CA PHE A 36 -15.31 25.65 2.10
C PHE A 36 -15.33 24.24 2.72
N LYS A 37 -16.23 24.00 3.70
CA LYS A 37 -16.39 22.68 4.32
C LYS A 37 -16.92 21.63 3.35
N TRP A 38 -17.83 22.00 2.45
CA TRP A 38 -18.31 21.08 1.40
C TRP A 38 -17.18 20.69 0.46
N ASN A 39 -16.39 21.65 -0.04
CA ASN A 39 -15.26 21.36 -0.92
C ASN A 39 -14.19 20.50 -0.22
N GLU A 40 -13.89 20.78 1.04
CA GLU A 40 -12.97 19.96 1.84
C GLU A 40 -13.48 18.52 1.98
N LEU A 41 -14.79 18.34 2.14
CA LEU A 41 -15.41 17.03 2.25
C LEU A 41 -15.36 16.27 0.92
N ASP A 42 -15.67 16.94 -0.20
CA ASP A 42 -15.60 16.36 -1.54
C ASP A 42 -14.17 15.94 -1.90
N GLU A 43 -13.17 16.76 -1.56
CA GLU A 43 -11.76 16.41 -1.77
C GLU A 43 -11.36 15.19 -0.94
N ARG A 44 -11.79 15.12 0.33
CA ARG A 44 -11.55 13.95 1.19
C ARG A 44 -12.21 12.69 0.62
N ILE A 45 -13.42 12.81 0.09
CA ILE A 45 -14.13 11.69 -0.57
C ILE A 45 -13.35 11.24 -1.80
N ALA A 46 -12.92 12.16 -2.66
CA ALA A 46 -12.14 11.84 -3.86
C ALA A 46 -10.84 11.11 -3.51
N VAL A 47 -10.04 11.64 -2.57
CA VAL A 47 -8.78 11.01 -2.13
C VAL A 47 -9.04 9.62 -1.53
N ASN A 48 -10.06 9.49 -0.69
CA ASN A 48 -10.38 8.20 -0.06
C ASN A 48 -10.91 7.17 -1.07
N SER A 49 -11.67 7.61 -2.09
CA SER A 49 -12.13 6.72 -3.16
C SER A 49 -10.97 6.16 -3.98
N LEU A 50 -9.98 6.99 -4.32
CA LEU A 50 -8.75 6.57 -5.01
C LEU A 50 -7.93 5.59 -4.16
N LYS A 51 -7.81 5.85 -2.85
CA LYS A 51 -7.14 4.93 -1.91
C LYS A 51 -7.87 3.58 -1.84
N LEU A 52 -9.20 3.61 -1.77
CA LEU A 52 -10.02 2.40 -1.72
C LEU A 52 -9.87 1.57 -3.00
N GLU A 53 -9.90 2.22 -4.16
CA GLU A 53 -9.70 1.53 -5.44
C GLU A 53 -8.30 0.91 -5.54
N LYS A 54 -7.25 1.65 -5.14
CA LYS A 54 -5.88 1.13 -5.08
C LYS A 54 -5.77 -0.09 -4.17
N ASN A 55 -6.36 -0.02 -2.98
CA ASN A 55 -6.35 -1.12 -2.01
C ASN A 55 -7.10 -2.34 -2.54
N LYS A 56 -8.25 -2.14 -3.19
CA LYS A 56 -9.00 -3.23 -3.84
C LYS A 56 -8.15 -3.93 -4.90
N ARG A 57 -7.50 -3.17 -5.79
CA ARG A 57 -6.57 -3.72 -6.79
C ARG A 57 -5.40 -4.50 -6.16
N MET A 58 -4.90 -4.06 -5.00
CA MET A 58 -3.85 -4.79 -4.26
C MET A 58 -4.36 -6.11 -3.68
N ILE A 59 -5.58 -6.14 -3.15
CA ILE A 59 -6.21 -7.36 -2.63
C ILE A 59 -6.44 -8.35 -3.79
N ASP A 60 -6.97 -7.89 -4.93
CA ASP A 60 -7.20 -8.74 -6.10
C ASP A 60 -5.86 -9.32 -6.63
N ARG A 61 -4.78 -8.53 -6.61
CA ARG A 61 -3.44 -9.01 -6.96
C ARG A 61 -2.91 -10.02 -5.94
N LYS A 62 -3.11 -9.80 -4.64
CA LYS A 62 -2.70 -10.75 -3.59
C LYS A 62 -3.34 -12.11 -3.84
N GLU A 63 -4.64 -12.13 -4.11
CA GLU A 63 -5.36 -13.38 -4.35
C GLU A 63 -4.86 -14.08 -5.62
N ARG A 64 -4.61 -13.33 -6.70
CA ARG A 64 -4.02 -13.90 -7.93
C ARG A 64 -2.63 -14.48 -7.70
N ILE A 65 -1.74 -13.74 -7.02
CA ILE A 65 -0.38 -14.20 -6.71
C ILE A 65 -0.44 -15.46 -5.84
N LYS A 66 -1.36 -15.51 -4.88
CA LYS A 66 -1.56 -16.70 -4.04
C LYS A 66 -2.02 -17.90 -4.87
N GLN A 67 -2.98 -17.72 -5.78
CA GLN A 67 -3.45 -18.80 -6.65
C GLN A 67 -2.36 -19.29 -7.61
N GLU A 68 -1.57 -18.39 -8.19
CA GLU A 68 -0.41 -18.76 -9.01
C GLU A 68 0.63 -19.52 -8.17
N TYR A 69 0.94 -19.01 -6.98
CA TYR A 69 1.82 -19.69 -6.04
C TYR A 69 1.30 -21.10 -5.71
N ASP A 70 0.04 -21.27 -5.36
CA ASP A 70 -0.55 -22.57 -5.02
C ASP A 70 -0.48 -23.56 -6.19
N ARG A 71 -0.68 -23.09 -7.43
CA ARG A 71 -0.50 -23.92 -8.64
C ARG A 71 0.93 -24.44 -8.75
N TYR A 72 1.93 -23.57 -8.61
CA TYR A 72 3.34 -23.98 -8.70
C TYR A 72 3.82 -24.76 -7.48
N ALA A 73 3.37 -24.38 -6.27
CA ALA A 73 3.70 -25.06 -5.02
C ALA A 73 3.20 -26.50 -5.00
N SER A 74 2.05 -26.79 -5.63
CA SER A 74 1.58 -28.17 -5.78
C SER A 74 2.47 -29.02 -6.68
N SER A 75 3.21 -28.40 -7.62
CA SER A 75 4.20 -29.06 -8.48
C SER A 75 5.56 -29.19 -7.78
N VAL A 76 5.89 -28.26 -6.88
CA VAL A 76 7.06 -28.29 -5.98
C VAL A 76 6.63 -28.85 -4.61
N LYS A 77 5.98 -30.02 -4.60
CA LYS A 77 5.65 -30.68 -3.33
C LYS A 77 6.93 -31.19 -2.69
N MET A 78 7.45 -30.41 -1.75
CA MET A 78 8.45 -30.82 -0.78
C MET A 78 7.81 -31.87 0.14
N THR A 79 8.07 -33.15 -0.13
CA THR A 79 7.45 -34.28 0.59
C THR A 79 8.28 -34.76 1.79
N GLY A 80 9.52 -34.30 1.92
CA GLY A 80 10.44 -34.70 2.98
C GLY A 80 10.42 -33.82 4.23
N THR A 81 11.30 -34.14 5.18
CA THR A 81 11.58 -33.27 6.34
C THR A 81 12.26 -31.97 5.91
N ASP A 82 12.29 -30.98 6.80
CA ASP A 82 12.94 -29.70 6.52
C ASP A 82 14.44 -29.86 6.19
N GLU A 83 15.09 -30.84 6.84
CA GLU A 83 16.48 -31.23 6.59
C GLU A 83 16.65 -31.95 5.24
N GLU A 84 15.76 -32.89 4.90
CA GLU A 84 15.81 -33.61 3.63
C GLU A 84 15.62 -32.67 2.44
N GLU A 85 14.70 -31.73 2.55
CA GLU A 85 14.40 -30.76 1.50
C GLU A 85 15.53 -29.73 1.35
N MET A 86 16.17 -29.33 2.45
CA MET A 86 17.40 -28.54 2.39
C MET A 86 18.54 -29.32 1.72
N ALA A 87 18.73 -30.60 2.03
CA ALA A 87 19.78 -31.42 1.41
C ALA A 87 19.57 -31.58 -0.11
N LYS A 88 18.33 -31.83 -0.55
CA LYS A 88 17.98 -31.87 -1.98
C LYS A 88 18.30 -30.53 -2.65
N PHE A 89 17.94 -29.42 -2.02
CA PHE A 89 18.18 -28.09 -2.56
C PHE A 89 19.68 -27.79 -2.73
N LEU A 90 20.50 -28.14 -1.72
CA LEU A 90 21.95 -27.99 -1.80
C LEU A 90 22.58 -28.87 -2.90
N THR A 91 22.09 -30.11 -3.03
CA THR A 91 22.54 -31.04 -4.09
C THR A 91 22.27 -30.46 -5.48
N GLU A 92 21.11 -29.83 -5.68
CA GLU A 92 20.76 -29.21 -6.96
C GLU A 92 21.68 -28.03 -7.27
N ILE A 93 22.01 -27.19 -6.27
CA ILE A 93 22.96 -26.09 -6.40
C ILE A 93 24.35 -26.61 -6.80
N GLU A 94 24.83 -27.67 -6.16
CA GLU A 94 26.13 -28.29 -6.48
C GLU A 94 26.16 -28.89 -7.89
N SER A 95 25.07 -29.53 -8.32
CA SER A 95 24.90 -30.07 -9.67
C SER A 95 24.93 -28.96 -10.72
N LEU A 96 24.21 -27.86 -10.48
CA LEU A 96 24.20 -26.68 -11.34
C LEU A 96 25.58 -26.01 -11.43
N ALA A 97 26.27 -25.88 -10.30
CA ALA A 97 27.62 -25.31 -10.27
C ALA A 97 28.60 -26.18 -11.07
N SER A 98 28.53 -27.50 -10.88
CA SER A 98 29.35 -28.49 -11.60
C SER A 98 29.10 -28.45 -13.12
N SER A 99 27.84 -28.43 -13.55
CA SER A 99 27.46 -28.36 -14.97
C SER A 99 27.80 -27.01 -15.66
N SER A 100 28.01 -25.98 -14.84
CA SER A 100 28.38 -24.63 -15.29
C SER A 100 29.88 -24.36 -15.15
N SER A 101 30.65 -25.32 -14.63
CA SER A 101 32.08 -25.18 -14.33
C SER A 101 32.40 -24.03 -13.36
N VAL A 102 31.46 -23.71 -12.46
CA VAL A 102 31.64 -22.74 -11.38
C VAL A 102 32.10 -23.48 -10.13
N ARG A 103 33.09 -22.94 -9.43
CA ARG A 103 33.59 -23.48 -8.16
C ARG A 103 32.84 -22.84 -7.00
N ILE A 104 32.16 -23.64 -6.20
CA ILE A 104 31.61 -23.18 -4.91
C ILE A 104 32.75 -23.09 -3.90
N VAL A 105 32.93 -21.91 -3.30
CA VAL A 105 33.94 -21.64 -2.25
C VAL A 105 33.34 -21.93 -0.87
N ASP A 106 32.12 -21.47 -0.65
CA ASP A 106 31.42 -21.63 0.63
C ASP A 106 29.91 -21.71 0.41
N ILE A 107 29.24 -22.52 1.22
CA ILE A 107 27.79 -22.68 1.18
C ILE A 107 27.25 -22.74 2.61
N LYS A 108 26.37 -21.80 2.94
CA LYS A 108 25.83 -21.61 4.29
C LYS A 108 24.31 -21.64 4.27
N PRO A 109 23.71 -22.79 4.62
CA PRO A 109 22.27 -22.87 4.87
C PRO A 109 21.90 -21.96 6.05
N ARG A 110 20.84 -21.17 5.88
CA ARG A 110 20.28 -20.32 6.93
C ARG A 110 19.01 -20.93 7.51
N PRO A 111 18.60 -20.55 8.73
CA PRO A 111 17.37 -21.04 9.33
C PRO A 111 16.16 -20.82 8.44
N ILE A 112 15.35 -21.86 8.29
CA ILE A 112 14.13 -21.82 7.47
C ILE A 112 13.15 -20.82 8.06
N LYS A 113 12.72 -19.84 7.25
CA LYS A 113 11.72 -18.86 7.67
C LYS A 113 10.33 -19.35 7.29
N LYS A 114 9.47 -19.58 8.28
CA LYS A 114 8.04 -19.86 8.06
C LYS A 114 7.30 -18.53 7.86
N VAL A 115 6.69 -18.33 6.70
CA VAL A 115 5.95 -17.12 6.34
C VAL A 115 4.53 -17.56 6.00
N GLU A 116 3.54 -17.27 6.85
CA GLU A 116 2.11 -17.59 6.70
C GLU A 116 1.74 -18.86 5.91
N PHE A 117 1.83 -18.82 4.58
CA PHE A 117 1.45 -19.89 3.64
C PHE A 117 2.62 -20.65 2.99
N TYR A 118 3.89 -20.33 3.32
CA TYR A 118 5.06 -20.97 2.74
C TYR A 118 6.27 -21.04 3.68
N LYS A 119 7.23 -21.90 3.34
CA LYS A 119 8.55 -21.96 3.96
C LYS A 119 9.59 -21.38 3.02
N LYS A 120 10.48 -20.54 3.55
CA LYS A 120 11.61 -19.97 2.81
C LYS A 120 12.90 -20.66 3.24
N TYR A 121 13.45 -21.46 2.34
CA TYR A 121 14.79 -22.03 2.43
C TYR A 121 15.76 -20.96 1.91
N ILE A 122 16.77 -20.63 2.70
CA ILE A 122 17.73 -19.57 2.38
C ILE A 122 19.12 -20.18 2.44
N VAL A 123 19.90 -20.00 1.38
CA VAL A 123 21.28 -20.44 1.29
C VAL A 123 22.11 -19.23 0.86
N GLU A 124 23.18 -18.95 1.60
CA GLU A 124 24.23 -18.04 1.17
C GLU A 124 25.31 -18.86 0.46
N LEU A 125 25.75 -18.38 -0.69
CA LEU A 125 26.66 -19.08 -1.58
C LEU A 125 27.76 -18.12 -2.02
N ASP A 126 29.00 -18.50 -1.77
CA ASP A 126 30.18 -17.87 -2.36
C ASP A 126 30.69 -18.77 -3.47
N ALA A 127 30.82 -18.24 -4.69
CA ALA A 127 31.22 -19.00 -5.86
C ALA A 127 32.18 -18.20 -6.74
N GLU A 128 33.12 -18.90 -7.37
CA GLU A 128 34.16 -18.35 -8.22
C GLU A 128 34.13 -19.02 -9.59
N GLY A 129 34.32 -18.23 -10.64
CA GLY A 129 34.40 -18.70 -12.01
C GLY A 129 34.59 -17.54 -12.98
N GLU A 130 34.79 -17.87 -14.26
CA GLU A 130 34.77 -16.86 -15.31
C GLU A 130 33.37 -16.25 -15.43
N ILE A 131 33.29 -14.99 -15.85
CA ILE A 131 32.00 -14.28 -15.98
C ILE A 131 30.98 -15.06 -16.84
N LYS A 132 31.46 -15.77 -17.87
CA LYS A 132 30.61 -16.61 -18.74
C LYS A 132 30.05 -17.85 -18.01
N GLN A 133 30.83 -18.44 -17.11
CA GLN A 133 30.43 -19.60 -16.31
C GLN A 133 29.44 -19.19 -15.22
N VAL A 134 29.73 -18.09 -14.51
CA VAL A 134 28.84 -17.51 -13.50
C VAL A 134 27.51 -17.09 -14.11
N SER A 135 27.52 -16.47 -15.30
CA SER A 135 26.29 -16.10 -16.01
C SER A 135 25.48 -17.30 -16.52
N LYS A 136 26.08 -18.48 -16.67
CA LYS A 136 25.36 -19.71 -17.03
C LYS A 136 24.73 -20.38 -15.80
N PHE A 137 25.34 -20.16 -14.64
CA PHE A 137 24.92 -20.75 -13.36
C PHE A 137 23.73 -20.01 -12.72
N ILE A 138 23.64 -18.68 -12.88
CA ILE A 138 22.56 -17.82 -12.37
C ILE A 138 21.41 -17.74 -13.37
#